data_AF-A0A7X5DDT1-F1
#
_entry.id   AF-A0A7X5DDT1-F1
#
_cell.length_a   1.000
_cell.length_b   1.000
_cell.length_c   1.000
_cell.angle_alpha   90.00
_cell.angle_beta   90.00
_cell.angle_gamma   90.00
#
_symmetry.space_group_name_H-M   'P 1'
#
loop_
_entity.id
_entity.type
_entity.pdbx_description
1 polymer ?
#
loop_
_entity_poly.entity_id
_entity_poly.type
_entity_poly.pdbx_seq_one_letter_code
_entity_poly.pdbx_strand_id
1 'polypeptide(L)'
;MDAAHISEEKGTSMKALGKIGAAAFAAALAVSMTGCAGGDAPEEKAAQPEAQQGAQAEPQQGAEAAADAGNGAAVQKDFDGSAYSDTGEGTMYLATAGGTSEGGNVPQIAGGGTLSIDVVTEGMDGSVCTVYVDGMENSTVNAGEMSQNGIVIGEGATEPGVHTVELVKMDGDVPAIYKVAQYEAV
;
A
#
# COMPACT_ATOMS: atom_id res chain seq x y z
N MET A 1 63.07 -5.13 -10.55
CA MET A 1 62.80 -6.35 -11.33
C MET A 1 63.08 -7.51 -10.41
N ASP A 2 62.04 -8.05 -9.79
CA ASP A 2 62.05 -9.46 -9.42
C ASP A 2 60.60 -9.91 -9.31
N ALA A 3 60.28 -10.95 -10.07
CA ALA A 3 58.97 -11.52 -10.24
C ALA A 3 58.98 -12.84 -9.48
N ALA A 4 58.11 -12.97 -8.48
CA ALA A 4 57.87 -14.25 -7.82
C ALA A 4 56.40 -14.63 -8.00
N HIS A 5 56.25 -15.60 -8.90
CA HIS A 5 55.07 -16.34 -9.30
C HIS A 5 54.75 -17.40 -8.23
N ILE A 6 53.55 -17.40 -7.63
CA ILE A 6 52.96 -18.54 -6.90
C ILE A 6 51.46 -18.49 -7.22
N SER A 7 51.01 -19.19 -8.26
CA SER A 7 50.52 -20.58 -8.28
C SER A 7 49.20 -20.77 -7.53
N GLU A 8 48.24 -21.29 -8.30
CA GLU A 8 46.84 -21.58 -8.04
C GLU A 8 46.58 -22.41 -6.77
N GLU A 9 45.46 -22.14 -6.10
CA GLU A 9 44.66 -23.22 -5.51
C GLU A 9 43.16 -22.98 -5.78
N LYS A 10 42.62 -23.76 -6.73
CA LYS A 10 41.19 -23.92 -6.96
C LYS A 10 40.61 -24.78 -5.83
N GLY A 11 39.95 -24.15 -4.87
CA GLY A 11 39.09 -24.82 -3.90
C GLY A 11 37.69 -25.08 -4.44
N THR A 12 37.52 -26.04 -5.35
CA THR A 12 36.22 -26.65 -5.61
C THR A 12 35.89 -27.60 -4.45
N SER A 13 34.88 -27.27 -3.64
CA SER A 13 34.27 -28.24 -2.74
C SER A 13 32.84 -28.53 -3.18
N MET A 14 32.63 -29.82 -3.45
CA MET A 14 31.44 -30.45 -3.98
C MET A 14 30.41 -30.73 -2.89
N LYS A 15 29.13 -30.61 -3.28
CA LYS A 15 28.00 -31.49 -2.95
C LYS A 15 27.52 -31.57 -1.48
N ALA A 16 26.29 -31.07 -1.28
CA ALA A 16 25.28 -31.82 -0.55
C ALA A 16 23.96 -31.76 -1.32
N LEU A 17 23.63 -32.87 -2.00
CA LEU A 17 22.30 -33.12 -2.55
C LEU A 17 21.35 -33.50 -1.41
N GLY A 18 20.42 -32.62 -1.07
CA GLY A 18 19.21 -32.96 -0.30
C GLY A 18 18.11 -33.43 -1.25
N LYS A 19 17.74 -34.69 -1.12
CA LYS A 19 16.78 -35.41 -1.96
C LYS A 19 15.33 -35.14 -1.53
N ILE A 20 14.47 -34.96 -2.54
CA ILE A 20 13.13 -35.54 -2.71
C ILE A 20 12.09 -35.25 -1.61
N GLY A 21 11.09 -34.45 -1.98
CA GLY A 21 9.79 -34.39 -1.34
C GLY A 21 8.72 -34.00 -2.36
N ALA A 22 8.37 -34.92 -3.25
CA ALA A 22 7.20 -34.79 -4.11
C ALA A 22 5.95 -35.18 -3.34
N ALA A 23 4.95 -34.31 -3.31
CA ALA A 23 3.56 -34.68 -3.06
C ALA A 23 2.68 -33.82 -3.98
N ALA A 24 2.20 -34.47 -5.04
CA ALA A 24 1.13 -33.98 -5.92
C ALA A 24 -0.24 -34.44 -5.39
N PHE A 25 -1.30 -33.98 -6.09
CA PHE A 25 -2.75 -34.26 -5.97
C PHE A 25 -3.55 -33.23 -5.14
N ALA A 26 -4.69 -32.71 -5.58
CA ALA A 26 -5.42 -32.81 -6.85
C ALA A 26 -6.52 -31.74 -6.91
N ALA A 27 -6.99 -31.49 -8.13
CA ALA A 27 -8.04 -30.56 -8.51
C ALA A 27 -9.43 -30.92 -7.95
N ALA A 28 -10.28 -29.88 -7.80
CA ALA A 28 -11.71 -29.99 -8.06
C ALA A 28 -12.26 -28.63 -8.51
N LEU A 29 -12.31 -28.45 -9.84
CA LEU A 29 -13.16 -27.47 -10.52
C LEU A 29 -14.59 -28.03 -10.51
N ALA A 30 -15.55 -27.26 -10.01
CA ALA A 30 -16.97 -27.52 -10.21
C ALA A 30 -17.65 -26.26 -10.74
N VAL A 31 -17.76 -26.20 -12.07
CA VAL A 31 -18.69 -25.33 -12.79
C VAL A 31 -20.01 -26.08 -12.91
N SER A 32 -21.09 -25.53 -12.36
CA SER A 32 -22.45 -25.94 -12.74
C SER A 32 -23.06 -24.85 -13.60
N MET A 33 -23.01 -25.06 -14.92
CA MET A 33 -23.96 -24.46 -15.86
C MET A 33 -25.05 -25.48 -16.17
N THR A 34 -26.27 -25.13 -15.78
CA THR A 34 -27.55 -25.69 -16.26
C THR A 34 -28.44 -24.46 -16.44
N GLY A 35 -29.13 -24.18 -17.53
CA GLY A 35 -29.55 -24.96 -18.68
C GLY A 35 -30.88 -24.31 -19.13
N CYS A 36 -30.98 -24.04 -20.43
CA CYS A 36 -31.96 -23.17 -21.10
C CYS A 36 -33.43 -23.68 -21.05
N ALA A 37 -34.39 -22.77 -21.02
CA ALA A 37 -35.72 -22.98 -21.62
C ALA A 37 -36.28 -21.62 -22.11
N GLY A 38 -36.43 -21.50 -23.42
CA GLY A 38 -37.08 -20.35 -24.07
C GLY A 38 -38.60 -20.48 -24.11
N GLY A 39 -39.28 -19.35 -24.34
CA GLY A 39 -40.70 -19.27 -24.64
C GLY A 39 -41.26 -17.87 -24.40
N ASP A 40 -41.78 -17.26 -25.46
CA ASP A 40 -42.32 -15.91 -25.63
C ASP A 40 -43.28 -15.37 -24.54
N ALA A 41 -43.28 -14.03 -24.41
CA ALA A 41 -44.22 -13.18 -23.63
C ALA A 41 -45.68 -13.26 -24.19
N PRO A 42 -46.76 -12.76 -23.51
CA PRO A 42 -46.91 -11.36 -23.06
C PRO A 42 -47.73 -11.10 -21.75
N GLU A 43 -47.63 -9.85 -21.25
CA GLU A 43 -48.59 -9.03 -20.45
C GLU A 43 -49.22 -9.63 -19.14
N GLU A 44 -49.52 -8.95 -18.03
CA GLU A 44 -49.83 -7.56 -17.69
C GLU A 44 -49.72 -7.39 -16.14
N LYS A 45 -49.36 -6.19 -15.66
CA LYS A 45 -49.86 -5.52 -14.43
C LYS A 45 -49.55 -6.09 -13.03
N ALA A 46 -48.73 -5.35 -12.26
CA ALA A 46 -49.19 -4.54 -11.10
C ALA A 46 -48.03 -3.98 -10.24
N ALA A 47 -48.03 -2.65 -10.09
CA ALA A 47 -47.77 -1.83 -8.89
C ALA A 47 -46.66 -2.14 -7.85
N GLN A 48 -45.63 -1.26 -7.86
CA GLN A 48 -44.95 -0.56 -6.74
C GLN A 48 -44.13 -1.38 -5.68
N PRO A 49 -43.45 -0.75 -4.69
CA PRO A 49 -42.00 -0.49 -4.73
C PRO A 49 -41.23 -1.04 -3.50
N GLU A 50 -40.00 -1.52 -3.66
CA GLU A 50 -39.13 -1.89 -2.53
C GLU A 50 -37.72 -1.33 -2.80
N ALA A 51 -37.40 -0.18 -2.21
CA ALA A 51 -36.78 -0.05 -0.90
C ALA A 51 -35.28 -0.38 -0.92
N GLN A 52 -34.51 0.71 -0.92
CA GLN A 52 -33.09 0.78 -0.58
C GLN A 52 -32.83 0.14 0.77
N GLN A 53 -31.75 -0.66 0.89
CA GLN A 53 -30.87 -0.82 2.07
C GLN A 53 -29.99 -2.07 1.84
N GLY A 54 -28.69 -2.08 2.08
CA GLY A 54 -27.85 -1.09 2.74
C GLY A 54 -26.39 -1.23 2.32
N ALA A 55 -25.73 -0.08 2.24
CA ALA A 55 -24.29 0.02 2.32
C ALA A 55 -23.85 -0.43 3.71
N GLN A 56 -22.99 -1.45 3.76
CA GLN A 56 -22.26 -1.79 4.98
C GLN A 56 -21.08 -0.83 5.09
N ALA A 57 -21.26 0.21 5.89
CA ALA A 57 -20.15 0.95 6.47
C ALA A 57 -19.57 0.09 7.60
N GLU A 58 -18.32 -0.34 7.44
CA GLU A 58 -17.55 -0.93 8.54
C GLU A 58 -17.10 0.20 9.48
N PRO A 59 -17.20 0.03 10.81
CA PRO A 59 -16.82 1.06 11.76
C PRO A 59 -15.30 1.27 11.74
N GLN A 60 -14.88 2.45 11.28
CA GLN A 60 -13.53 2.97 11.52
C GLN A 60 -13.41 3.26 13.02
N GLN A 61 -12.67 2.42 13.72
CA GLN A 61 -12.38 2.57 15.15
C GLN A 61 -10.88 2.70 15.31
N GLY A 62 -10.41 3.93 15.52
CA GLY A 62 -8.99 4.23 15.69
C GLY A 62 -8.69 5.72 15.58
N ALA A 63 -9.38 6.57 16.35
CA ALA A 63 -8.95 7.94 16.61
C ALA A 63 -8.93 8.12 18.13
N GLU A 64 -7.84 7.68 18.76
CA GLU A 64 -7.52 8.15 20.11
C GLU A 64 -6.77 9.47 19.96
N ALA A 65 -7.43 10.54 20.39
CA ALA A 65 -6.82 11.85 20.54
C ALA A 65 -5.71 11.75 21.60
N ALA A 66 -4.45 11.81 21.16
CA ALA A 66 -3.33 12.00 22.06
C ALA A 66 -3.14 13.50 22.29
N ALA A 67 -3.29 13.88 23.55
CA ALA A 67 -3.13 15.24 24.03
C ALA A 67 -1.69 15.76 23.79
N ASP A 68 -1.64 16.98 23.27
CA ASP A 68 -0.46 17.85 23.20
C ASP A 68 0.13 18.08 24.61
N ALA A 69 1.42 17.74 24.74
CA ALA A 69 2.28 18.24 25.79
C ALA A 69 3.68 18.46 25.19
N GLY A 70 3.87 19.65 24.61
CA GLY A 70 5.16 20.13 24.15
C GLY A 70 6.31 19.88 25.13
N ASN A 71 7.25 19.05 24.70
CA ASN A 71 8.61 18.99 25.20
C ASN A 71 9.48 18.58 24.01
N GLY A 72 10.56 19.32 23.74
CA GLY A 72 11.44 19.14 22.57
C GLY A 72 12.25 17.84 22.56
N ALA A 73 11.59 16.69 22.72
CA ALA A 73 12.07 15.39 22.35
C ALA A 73 11.73 15.17 20.86
N ALA A 74 12.66 14.61 20.10
CA ALA A 74 12.35 14.18 18.74
C ALA A 74 11.17 13.20 18.80
N VAL A 75 10.14 13.43 17.98
CA VAL A 75 9.01 12.51 17.83
C VAL A 75 9.57 11.14 17.45
N GLN A 76 9.26 10.13 18.25
CA GLN A 76 9.66 8.76 17.94
C GLN A 76 8.84 8.29 16.73
N LYS A 77 9.52 7.92 15.66
CA LYS A 77 8.91 7.35 14.45
C LYS A 77 8.63 5.87 14.62
N ASP A 78 7.54 5.39 14.02
CA ASP A 78 7.23 3.98 13.87
C ASP A 78 8.03 3.34 12.73
N PHE A 79 8.36 4.14 11.71
CA PHE A 79 9.14 3.75 10.56
C PHE A 79 10.14 4.84 10.16
N ASP A 80 11.38 4.44 9.87
CA ASP A 80 12.42 5.32 9.34
C ASP A 80 12.86 4.83 7.96
N GLY A 81 12.28 5.43 6.92
CA GLY A 81 12.61 5.11 5.53
C GLY A 81 13.86 5.78 4.98
N SER A 82 14.59 6.57 5.79
CA SER A 82 15.72 7.38 5.30
C SER A 82 16.87 6.57 4.68
N ALA A 83 16.95 5.28 4.99
CA ALA A 83 17.95 4.36 4.43
C ALA A 83 17.49 3.67 3.13
N TYR A 84 16.23 3.81 2.73
CA TYR A 84 15.65 3.12 1.59
C TYR A 84 15.47 4.02 0.38
N SER A 85 15.46 3.40 -0.78
CA SER A 85 15.14 4.00 -2.07
C SER A 85 13.95 3.28 -2.67
N ASP A 86 13.29 3.93 -3.64
CA ASP A 86 12.17 3.35 -4.38
C ASP A 86 12.45 1.89 -4.78
N THR A 87 11.58 0.99 -4.35
CA THR A 87 11.71 -0.47 -4.51
C THR A 87 10.32 -1.08 -4.75
N GLY A 88 10.28 -2.20 -5.48
CA GLY A 88 9.05 -2.84 -5.94
C GLY A 88 8.58 -2.29 -7.28
N GLU A 89 7.75 -3.04 -7.99
CA GLU A 89 7.16 -2.60 -9.25
C GLU A 89 6.14 -1.47 -9.04
N GLY A 90 5.82 -0.76 -10.13
CA GLY A 90 4.80 0.28 -10.13
C GLY A 90 5.24 1.60 -9.51
N THR A 91 4.29 2.54 -9.42
CA THR A 91 4.49 3.90 -8.93
C THR A 91 3.44 4.28 -7.90
N MET A 92 3.77 5.24 -7.04
CA MET A 92 2.84 5.86 -6.11
C MET A 92 2.85 7.38 -6.30
N TYR A 93 1.67 8.00 -6.15
CA TYR A 93 1.53 9.44 -6.00
C TYR A 93 0.37 9.76 -5.05
N LEU A 94 0.37 10.99 -4.53
CA LEU A 94 -0.70 11.52 -3.71
C LEU A 94 -1.67 12.31 -4.58
N ALA A 95 -2.97 12.13 -4.35
CA ALA A 95 -3.98 13.06 -4.81
C ALA A 95 -4.56 13.81 -3.60
N THR A 96 -4.54 15.14 -3.67
CA THR A 96 -5.00 16.01 -2.59
C THR A 96 -5.98 17.04 -3.16
N ALA A 97 -6.64 17.80 -2.28
CA ALA A 97 -7.48 18.92 -2.71
C ALA A 97 -6.70 20.00 -3.51
N GLY A 98 -5.37 20.10 -3.33
CA GLY A 98 -4.52 21.07 -4.03
C GLY A 98 -3.77 20.54 -5.24
N GLY A 99 -4.06 19.30 -5.69
CA GLY A 99 -3.42 18.67 -6.85
C GLY A 99 -2.74 17.35 -6.51
N THR A 100 -1.91 16.87 -7.43
CA THR A 100 -1.22 15.57 -7.31
C THR A 100 0.29 15.72 -7.14
N SER A 101 0.92 14.70 -6.55
CA SER A 101 2.38 14.60 -6.48
C SER A 101 3.01 13.91 -7.70
N GLU A 102 2.24 13.66 -8.76
CA GLU A 102 2.73 13.02 -9.98
C GLU A 102 3.87 13.82 -10.61
N GLY A 103 4.83 13.13 -11.22
CA GLY A 103 5.96 13.78 -11.88
C GLY A 103 6.91 14.53 -10.94
N GLY A 104 6.86 14.26 -9.63
CA GLY A 104 7.70 14.90 -8.62
C GLY A 104 7.15 16.24 -8.11
N ASN A 105 5.87 16.53 -8.37
CA ASN A 105 5.19 17.68 -7.78
C ASN A 105 5.00 17.49 -6.26
N VAL A 106 4.87 18.60 -5.54
CA VAL A 106 4.48 18.61 -4.12
C VAL A 106 3.19 19.43 -4.02
N PRO A 107 2.00 18.80 -3.95
CA PRO A 107 0.75 19.53 -3.88
C PRO A 107 0.61 20.23 -2.52
N GLN A 108 -0.04 21.40 -2.53
CA GLN A 108 -0.28 22.18 -1.31
C GLN A 108 -1.67 21.93 -0.75
N ILE A 109 -1.77 21.69 0.55
CA ILE A 109 -3.05 21.58 1.26
C ILE A 109 -3.17 22.69 2.30
N ALA A 110 -4.38 23.15 2.57
CA ALA A 110 -4.60 24.06 3.70
C ALA A 110 -4.40 23.28 5.00
N GLY A 111 -3.53 23.77 5.87
CA GLY A 111 -3.26 23.13 7.16
C GLY A 111 -4.43 23.17 8.15
N GLY A 112 -4.30 22.40 9.22
CA GLY A 112 -5.22 22.38 10.36
C GLY A 112 -6.29 21.28 10.32
N GLY A 113 -6.54 20.68 11.48
CA GLY A 113 -7.58 19.68 11.69
C GLY A 113 -7.28 18.35 10.99
N THR A 114 -8.35 17.62 10.67
CA THR A 114 -8.30 16.33 10.01
C THR A 114 -8.67 16.47 8.53
N LEU A 115 -7.82 15.95 7.64
CA LEU A 115 -8.01 16.01 6.19
C LEU A 115 -7.95 14.60 5.60
N SER A 116 -8.51 14.44 4.40
CA SER A 116 -8.33 13.21 3.62
C SER A 116 -7.53 13.50 2.37
N ILE A 117 -6.59 12.60 2.08
CA ILE A 117 -5.80 12.55 0.86
C ILE A 117 -5.85 11.11 0.33
N ASP A 118 -5.62 10.92 -0.96
CA ASP A 118 -5.55 9.59 -1.54
C ASP A 118 -4.09 9.18 -1.79
N VAL A 119 -3.77 7.94 -1.43
CA VAL A 119 -2.58 7.23 -1.90
C VAL A 119 -2.99 6.47 -3.16
N VAL A 120 -2.47 6.91 -4.30
CA VAL A 120 -2.75 6.32 -5.61
C VAL A 120 -1.57 5.45 -6.03
N THR A 121 -1.86 4.22 -6.47
CA THR A 121 -0.86 3.28 -6.97
C THR A 121 -1.19 2.83 -8.39
N GLU A 122 -0.15 2.72 -9.22
CA GLU A 122 -0.24 2.22 -10.60
C GLU A 122 0.81 1.15 -10.85
N GLY A 123 0.45 0.06 -11.53
CA GLY A 123 1.37 -1.02 -11.90
C GLY A 123 1.91 -1.86 -10.73
N MET A 124 1.30 -1.80 -9.55
CA MET A 124 1.67 -2.64 -8.40
C MET A 124 0.96 -4.01 -8.40
N ASP A 125 1.45 -4.95 -7.60
CA ASP A 125 1.06 -6.36 -7.62
C ASP A 125 -0.18 -6.73 -6.78
N GLY A 126 -0.86 -5.74 -6.20
CA GLY A 126 -2.01 -5.96 -5.29
C GLY A 126 -1.61 -6.24 -3.85
N SER A 127 -0.33 -6.08 -3.51
CA SER A 127 0.16 -6.25 -2.14
C SER A 127 -0.54 -5.34 -1.14
N VAL A 128 -0.81 -5.90 0.05
CA VAL A 128 -1.18 -5.10 1.21
C VAL A 128 0.06 -4.39 1.74
N CYS A 129 -0.01 -3.06 1.85
CA CYS A 129 1.08 -2.20 2.31
C CYS A 129 0.62 -1.30 3.46
N THR A 130 1.53 -0.95 4.35
CA THR A 130 1.32 0.05 5.40
C THR A 130 1.71 1.43 4.87
N VAL A 131 0.89 2.43 5.16
CA VAL A 131 1.17 3.85 4.89
C VAL A 131 1.66 4.50 6.18
N TYR A 132 2.78 5.21 6.08
CA TYR A 132 3.32 6.07 7.12
C TYR A 132 3.26 7.53 6.69
N VAL A 133 2.95 8.44 7.62
CA VAL A 133 3.01 9.89 7.42
C VAL A 133 4.03 10.45 8.40
N ASP A 134 5.10 11.06 7.88
CA ASP A 134 6.29 11.50 8.63
C ASP A 134 6.94 10.42 9.50
N GLY A 135 6.78 9.16 9.08
CA GLY A 135 7.26 7.98 9.81
C GLY A 135 6.31 7.48 10.90
N MET A 136 5.14 8.07 11.08
CA MET A 136 4.08 7.56 11.97
C MET A 136 3.13 6.64 11.20
N GLU A 137 2.79 5.48 11.76
CA GLU A 137 1.86 4.56 11.12
C GLU A 137 0.48 5.22 10.95
N ASN A 138 -0.11 5.11 9.75
CA ASN A 138 -1.39 5.73 9.44
C ASN A 138 -2.47 4.71 9.08
N SER A 139 -2.24 3.94 8.01
CA SER A 139 -3.27 3.07 7.42
C SER A 139 -2.64 1.83 6.78
N THR A 140 -3.45 0.79 6.56
CA THR A 140 -3.08 -0.35 5.70
C THR A 140 -3.95 -0.31 4.44
N VAL A 141 -3.34 -0.42 3.26
CA VAL A 141 -4.01 -0.25 1.96
C VAL A 141 -3.67 -1.36 0.98
N ASN A 142 -4.52 -1.59 -0.02
CA ASN A 142 -4.21 -2.48 -1.14
C ASN A 142 -3.51 -1.68 -2.24
N ALA A 143 -2.28 -2.07 -2.56
CA ALA A 143 -1.45 -1.46 -3.57
C ALA A 143 -1.58 -2.23 -4.89
N GLY A 144 -2.69 -2.03 -5.59
CA GLY A 144 -3.01 -2.71 -6.84
C GLY A 144 -2.52 -2.00 -8.10
N GLU A 145 -2.81 -2.63 -9.24
CA GLU A 145 -2.40 -2.17 -10.57
C GLU A 145 -2.99 -0.79 -10.94
N MET A 146 -4.19 -0.47 -10.43
CA MET A 146 -4.77 0.87 -10.40
C MET A 146 -5.61 0.95 -9.11
N SER A 147 -5.10 1.62 -8.10
CA SER A 147 -5.79 1.73 -6.80
C SER A 147 -5.72 3.15 -6.27
N GLN A 148 -6.85 3.61 -5.71
CA GLN A 148 -6.96 4.88 -5.03
C GLN A 148 -7.44 4.58 -3.61
N ASN A 149 -6.56 4.80 -2.64
CA ASN A 149 -6.81 4.48 -1.24
C ASN A 149 -6.86 5.78 -0.44
N GLY A 150 -8.06 6.19 -0.05
CA GLY A 150 -8.25 7.35 0.81
C GLY A 150 -7.71 7.07 2.22
N ILE A 151 -6.82 7.93 2.68
CA ILE A 151 -6.31 7.95 4.05
C ILE A 151 -6.76 9.23 4.75
N VAL A 152 -6.73 9.20 6.08
CA VAL A 152 -7.07 10.35 6.92
C VAL A 152 -5.81 10.80 7.66
N ILE A 153 -5.45 12.07 7.51
CA ILE A 153 -4.30 12.71 8.18
C ILE A 153 -4.80 13.65 9.28
N GLY A 154 -4.14 13.61 10.44
CA GLY A 154 -4.52 14.38 11.63
C GLY A 154 -3.72 15.66 11.82
N GLU A 155 -3.93 16.35 12.94
CA GLU A 155 -3.38 17.70 13.21
C GLU A 155 -1.86 17.79 13.06
N GLY A 156 -1.08 16.81 13.53
CA GLY A 156 0.39 16.82 13.38
C GLY A 156 0.85 16.72 11.92
N ALA A 157 0.08 16.05 11.07
CA ALA A 157 0.31 15.91 9.64
C ALA A 157 -0.33 17.07 8.83
N THR A 158 -0.89 18.07 9.51
CA THR A 158 -1.43 19.27 8.87
C THR A 158 -0.85 20.55 9.46
N GLU A 159 0.21 20.43 10.27
CA GLU A 159 1.02 21.58 10.69
C GLU A 159 1.79 22.16 9.50
N PRO A 160 2.06 23.47 9.41
CA PRO A 160 2.74 24.03 8.25
C PRO A 160 4.11 23.40 7.97
N GLY A 161 4.32 22.92 6.75
CA GLY A 161 5.57 22.27 6.35
C GLY A 161 5.41 21.21 5.26
N VAL A 162 6.54 20.65 4.84
CA VAL A 162 6.56 19.50 3.91
C VAL A 162 6.44 18.22 4.71
N HIS A 163 5.44 17.41 4.37
CA HIS A 163 5.17 16.13 4.98
C HIS A 163 5.45 15.00 3.99
N THR A 164 5.97 13.90 4.51
CA THR A 164 6.32 12.71 3.72
C THR A 164 5.30 11.61 3.92
N VAL A 165 4.86 10.99 2.83
CA VAL A 165 4.01 9.80 2.85
C VAL A 165 4.80 8.63 2.27
N GLU A 166 4.88 7.54 3.01
CA GLU A 166 5.66 6.35 2.68
C GLU A 166 4.73 5.15 2.58
N LEU A 167 4.78 4.41 1.47
CA LEU A 167 4.06 3.15 1.28
C LEU A 167 5.05 1.99 1.39
N VAL A 168 4.81 1.11 2.35
CA VAL A 168 5.80 0.10 2.76
C VAL A 168 5.17 -1.28 2.83
N LYS A 169 5.85 -2.27 2.25
CA LYS A 169 5.65 -3.69 2.57
C LYS A 169 7.00 -4.29 2.94
N MET A 170 7.08 -4.84 4.14
CA MET A 170 8.28 -5.56 4.61
C MET A 170 8.27 -7.02 4.16
N ASP A 171 9.46 -7.55 3.87
CA ASP A 171 9.76 -8.97 3.77
C ASP A 171 10.95 -9.28 4.69
N GLY A 172 10.65 -9.77 5.89
CA GLY A 172 11.61 -9.78 6.98
C GLY A 172 12.00 -8.36 7.40
N ASP A 173 13.30 -8.06 7.41
CA ASP A 173 13.85 -6.78 7.87
C ASP A 173 14.06 -5.75 6.74
N VAL A 174 13.70 -6.08 5.50
CA VAL A 174 13.88 -5.19 4.33
C VAL A 174 12.55 -4.92 3.63
N PRO A 175 12.36 -3.74 3.04
CA PRO A 175 11.16 -3.47 2.27
C PRO A 175 11.19 -4.22 0.93
N ALA A 176 10.16 -5.03 0.68
CA ALA A 176 9.86 -5.56 -0.65
C ALA A 176 9.21 -4.50 -1.55
N ILE A 177 8.44 -3.59 -0.95
CA ILE A 177 7.90 -2.39 -1.60
C ILE A 177 8.24 -1.20 -0.71
N TYR A 178 8.83 -0.17 -1.31
CA TYR A 178 9.02 1.13 -0.68
C TYR A 178 8.78 2.20 -1.74
N LYS A 179 7.79 3.06 -1.50
CA LYS A 179 7.49 4.23 -2.34
C LYS A 179 7.32 5.45 -1.45
N VAL A 180 7.67 6.61 -1.97
CA VAL A 180 7.63 7.87 -1.22
C VAL A 180 7.05 8.98 -2.08
N ALA A 181 6.21 9.81 -1.47
CA ALA A 181 5.68 11.03 -2.04
C ALA A 181 5.54 12.10 -0.96
N GLN A 182 5.31 13.35 -1.35
CA GLN A 182 5.23 14.48 -0.43
C GLN A 182 4.05 15.37 -0.75
N TYR A 183 3.56 16.09 0.27
CA TYR A 183 2.69 17.26 0.15
C TYR A 183 3.24 18.37 1.07
N GLU A 184 2.76 19.59 0.86
CA GLU A 184 3.07 20.73 1.72
C GLU A 184 1.79 21.25 2.36
N ALA A 185 1.74 21.32 3.69
CA ALA A 185 0.69 22.02 4.41
C ALA A 185 1.06 23.51 4.54
N VAL A 186 0.13 24.39 4.16
CA VAL A 186 0.31 25.86 4.16
C VAL A 186 -0.72 26.60 4.99
#